data_AF-A0A1E7JGM0-F1
#
_entry.id   AF-A0A1E7JGM0-F1
#
_cell.length_a   1.000
_cell.length_b   1.000
_cell.length_c   1.000
_cell.angle_alpha   90.00
_cell.angle_beta   90.00
_cell.angle_gamma   90.00
#
_symmetry.space_group_name_H-M   'P 1'
#
loop_
_entity.id
_entity.type
_entity.pdbx_description
1 polymer ?
#
loop_
_entity_poly.entity_id
_entity_poly.type
_entity_poly.pdbx_seq_one_letter_code
_entity_poly.pdbx_strand_id
1 'polypeptide(L)'
;MNRKLRIVLPMVAGAAVLAPLAPMATAGDSPAGTGGKSQAREAKADAGAEAAISRDTVIKRAKTWLTAVDGHQVPYSQSKTFGGYRTDCSGYVAMALKYGKPGTNTVGLASSQFTSKIKMANLKKGDLIIDAKGSNTTRHVVIFEKWTSSAKKSYRAYEQRGGHGTDHSTRSYGLGSDEYDAYRPKKY
;
A
#
# COMPACT_ATOMS: atom_id res chain seq x y z
N MET A 1 28.58 33.84 13.89
CA MET A 1 29.52 32.93 14.58
C MET A 1 29.17 31.50 14.17
N ASN A 2 30.03 30.78 13.44
CA ASN A 2 31.10 29.89 13.96
C ASN A 2 30.55 28.77 14.87
N ARG A 3 30.93 27.49 14.80
CA ARG A 3 31.86 26.67 13.95
C ARG A 3 31.61 25.18 14.36
N LYS A 4 31.78 24.09 13.59
CA LYS A 4 32.38 23.80 12.26
C LYS A 4 31.58 22.68 11.54
N LEU A 5 31.77 22.49 10.24
CA LEU A 5 31.49 21.24 9.50
C LEU A 5 32.45 20.12 9.96
N ARG A 6 32.02 18.84 9.97
CA ARG A 6 32.92 17.67 10.09
C ARG A 6 32.51 16.59 9.08
N ILE A 7 33.19 16.62 7.93
CA ILE A 7 33.24 15.52 6.97
C ILE A 7 34.23 14.48 7.53
N VAL A 8 33.87 13.20 7.53
CA VAL A 8 34.80 12.08 7.77
C VAL A 8 34.46 10.95 6.81
N LEU A 9 35.38 10.69 5.88
CA LEU A 9 35.47 9.54 4.99
C LEU A 9 36.92 9.53 4.43
N PRO A 10 37.48 8.41 3.95
CA PRO A 10 37.12 7.00 4.15
C PRO A 10 38.28 6.21 4.82
N MET A 11 38.09 4.92 5.12
CA MET A 11 39.21 3.97 5.16
C MET A 11 38.80 2.56 4.74
N VAL A 12 39.78 1.80 4.26
CA VAL A 12 39.62 0.61 3.40
C VAL A 12 39.94 -0.68 4.16
N ALA A 13 39.08 -1.69 3.97
CA ALA A 13 39.39 -3.13 4.09
C ALA A 13 38.25 -3.91 3.42
N GLY A 14 38.45 -5.01 2.68
CA GLY A 14 39.67 -5.66 2.20
C GLY A 14 39.30 -6.81 1.23
N ALA A 15 40.21 -7.16 0.33
CA ALA A 15 40.13 -8.37 -0.50
C ALA A 15 40.32 -9.64 0.38
N ALA A 16 40.02 -10.88 -0.03
CA ALA A 16 39.14 -11.46 -1.06
C ALA A 16 39.12 -12.99 -0.79
N VAL A 17 38.12 -13.73 -1.28
CA VAL A 17 38.31 -15.14 -1.68
C VAL A 17 37.25 -15.56 -2.71
N LEU A 18 37.73 -15.92 -3.90
CA LEU A 18 37.01 -16.68 -4.92
C LEU A 18 37.56 -18.11 -4.93
N ALA A 19 36.69 -19.13 -5.00
CA ALA A 19 36.89 -20.44 -5.64
C ALA A 19 36.03 -21.55 -4.96
N PRO A 20 35.73 -22.68 -5.63
CA PRO A 20 35.73 -22.94 -7.08
C PRO A 20 34.38 -23.46 -7.62
N LEU A 21 34.27 -23.51 -8.95
CA LEU A 21 33.28 -24.32 -9.66
C LEU A 21 33.62 -25.83 -9.57
N ALA A 22 32.60 -26.68 -9.57
CA ALA A 22 32.71 -28.13 -9.72
C ALA A 22 31.69 -28.62 -10.79
N PRO A 23 31.91 -29.79 -11.44
CA PRO A 23 31.59 -29.95 -12.86
C PRO A 23 30.20 -30.52 -13.21
N MET A 24 29.98 -30.63 -14.52
CA MET A 24 28.73 -30.99 -15.20
C MET A 24 28.35 -32.48 -15.12
N ALA A 25 27.05 -32.70 -15.35
CA ALA A 25 26.44 -33.80 -16.11
C ALA A 25 26.54 -35.25 -15.59
N THR A 26 25.36 -35.84 -15.39
CA THR A 26 25.01 -37.09 -16.07
C THR A 26 23.68 -36.92 -16.79
N ALA A 27 23.60 -37.35 -18.05
CA ALA A 27 22.32 -37.61 -18.70
C ALA A 27 21.93 -39.05 -18.39
N GLY A 28 20.69 -39.26 -17.96
CA GLY A 28 20.12 -40.59 -17.69
C GLY A 28 18.82 -40.72 -18.46
N ASP A 29 18.74 -41.74 -19.30
CA ASP A 29 17.59 -41.99 -20.18
C ASP A 29 16.34 -42.42 -19.39
N SER A 30 15.17 -42.23 -20.00
CA SER A 30 13.88 -42.66 -19.42
C SER A 30 13.69 -44.17 -19.56
N PRO A 31 12.77 -44.75 -18.76
CA PRO A 31 11.67 -45.41 -19.44
C PRO A 31 10.29 -45.03 -18.89
N ALA A 32 9.27 -45.27 -19.72
CA ALA A 32 7.89 -44.84 -19.48
C ALA A 32 7.21 -45.57 -18.30
N GLY A 33 6.53 -44.80 -17.44
CA GLY A 33 5.61 -45.30 -16.42
C GLY A 33 4.17 -44.86 -16.73
N THR A 34 3.33 -45.80 -17.15
CA THR A 34 1.93 -45.56 -17.51
C THR A 34 1.05 -45.35 -16.27
N GLY A 35 0.13 -44.38 -16.31
CA GLY A 35 -1.07 -44.38 -15.45
C GLY A 35 -1.29 -43.11 -14.61
N GLY A 36 -2.08 -42.19 -15.14
CA GLY A 36 -2.58 -41.05 -14.40
C GLY A 36 -3.49 -40.18 -15.25
N LYS A 37 -4.81 -40.33 -15.09
CA LYS A 37 -5.82 -39.49 -15.78
C LYS A 37 -5.80 -38.08 -15.19
N SER A 38 -4.81 -37.27 -15.57
CA SER A 38 -4.83 -35.83 -15.30
C SER A 38 -5.94 -35.23 -16.16
N GLN A 39 -7.07 -34.92 -15.54
CA GLN A 39 -8.12 -34.14 -16.19
C GLN A 39 -7.56 -32.74 -16.44
N ALA A 40 -7.13 -32.50 -17.67
CA ALA A 40 -6.84 -31.17 -18.17
C ALA A 40 -8.13 -30.35 -18.13
N ARG A 41 -8.41 -29.73 -16.98
CA ARG A 41 -9.33 -28.61 -16.93
C ARG A 41 -8.69 -27.50 -17.73
N GLU A 42 -9.17 -27.33 -18.96
CA GLU A 42 -8.88 -26.17 -19.79
C GLU A 42 -9.26 -24.92 -19.00
N ALA A 43 -8.26 -24.31 -18.37
CA ALA A 43 -8.41 -23.04 -17.68
C ALA A 43 -8.57 -21.97 -18.76
N LYS A 44 -9.81 -21.79 -19.24
CA LYS A 44 -10.20 -20.60 -20.00
C LYS A 44 -9.77 -19.40 -19.18
N ALA A 45 -8.70 -18.74 -19.63
CA ALA A 45 -8.17 -17.55 -18.99
C ALA A 45 -9.25 -16.46 -19.05
N ASP A 46 -9.92 -16.25 -17.92
CA ASP A 46 -10.89 -15.17 -17.80
C ASP A 46 -10.13 -13.85 -17.65
N ALA A 47 -10.35 -12.95 -18.61
CA ALA A 47 -9.59 -11.73 -18.72
C ALA A 47 -10.02 -10.72 -17.65
N GLY A 48 -9.28 -10.68 -16.53
CA GLY A 48 -9.17 -9.47 -15.72
C GLY A 48 -10.05 -9.36 -14.48
N ALA A 49 -10.60 -10.45 -13.94
CA ALA A 49 -11.11 -10.44 -12.57
C ALA A 49 -9.95 -10.43 -11.55
N GLU A 50 -9.42 -9.24 -11.23
CA GLU A 50 -8.49 -9.10 -10.10
C GLU A 50 -9.16 -9.61 -8.81
N ALA A 51 -8.56 -10.62 -8.18
CA ALA A 51 -9.13 -11.26 -6.99
C ALA A 51 -9.45 -10.25 -5.89
N ALA A 52 -10.69 -10.29 -5.38
CA ALA A 52 -11.19 -9.39 -4.36
C ALA A 52 -10.35 -9.46 -3.06
N ILE A 53 -10.12 -8.31 -2.43
CA ILE A 53 -9.36 -8.17 -1.19
C ILE A 53 -10.31 -8.03 0.00
N SER A 54 -10.13 -8.82 1.07
CA SER A 54 -10.97 -8.64 2.25
C SER A 54 -10.64 -7.33 2.97
N ARG A 55 -11.66 -6.69 3.57
CA ARG A 55 -11.50 -5.47 4.40
C ARG A 55 -10.48 -5.65 5.53
N ASP A 56 -10.43 -6.84 6.12
CA ASP A 56 -9.42 -7.20 7.12
C ASP A 56 -8.00 -7.27 6.55
N THR A 57 -7.84 -7.74 5.31
CA THR A 57 -6.55 -7.69 4.61
C THR A 57 -6.13 -6.25 4.36
N VAL A 58 -7.03 -5.35 3.97
CA VAL A 58 -6.74 -3.91 3.80
C VAL A 58 -6.23 -3.29 5.11
N ILE A 59 -6.92 -3.51 6.23
CA ILE A 59 -6.49 -2.99 7.53
C ILE A 59 -5.19 -3.65 8.02
N LYS A 60 -5.02 -4.96 7.82
CA LYS A 60 -3.75 -5.65 8.15
C LYS A 60 -2.58 -5.07 7.35
N ARG A 61 -2.79 -4.74 6.08
CA ARG A 61 -1.78 -4.08 5.22
C ARG A 61 -1.53 -2.63 5.65
N ALA A 62 -2.58 -1.85 5.92
CA ALA A 62 -2.47 -0.48 6.42
C ALA A 62 -1.59 -0.43 7.70
N LYS A 63 -1.83 -1.35 8.64
CA LYS A 63 -1.05 -1.47 9.89
C LYS A 63 0.45 -1.70 9.68
N THR A 64 0.90 -2.37 8.61
CA THR A 64 2.32 -2.76 8.50
C THR A 64 3.25 -1.54 8.47
N TRP A 65 2.86 -0.46 7.80
CA TRP A 65 3.69 0.74 7.67
C TRP A 65 3.80 1.58 8.95
N LEU A 66 3.07 1.25 10.03
CA LEU A 66 3.25 1.91 11.33
C LEU A 66 4.59 1.56 12.00
N THR A 67 5.19 0.42 11.66
CA THR A 67 6.40 -0.10 12.32
C THR A 67 7.41 -0.71 11.33
N ALA A 68 7.29 -0.42 10.03
CA ALA A 68 8.05 -1.08 8.97
C ALA A 68 9.50 -0.58 8.76
N VAL A 69 9.90 0.51 9.43
CA VAL A 69 11.24 1.10 9.34
C VAL A 69 11.88 1.00 10.72
N ASP A 70 12.58 -0.10 10.99
CA ASP A 70 13.27 -0.35 12.26
C ASP A 70 12.36 -0.22 13.50
N GLY A 71 11.09 -0.64 13.38
CA GLY A 71 10.06 -0.49 14.41
C GLY A 71 9.30 0.83 14.37
N HIS A 72 9.75 1.80 13.56
CA HIS A 72 9.12 3.09 13.33
C HIS A 72 8.24 3.13 12.08
N GLN A 73 7.43 4.19 11.97
CA GLN A 73 6.52 4.41 10.87
C GLN A 73 7.25 4.77 9.57
N VAL A 74 6.74 4.31 8.42
CA VAL A 74 7.21 4.74 7.09
C VAL A 74 7.04 6.26 6.97
N PRO A 75 8.12 7.04 6.73
CA PRO A 75 8.05 8.49 6.62
C PRO A 75 7.30 8.96 5.37
N TYR A 76 6.71 10.15 5.45
CA TYR A 76 6.00 10.77 4.33
C TYR A 76 6.97 11.33 3.29
N SER A 77 6.70 11.09 2.01
CA SER A 77 7.33 11.82 0.91
C SER A 77 6.54 11.70 -0.39
N GLN A 78 6.42 12.83 -1.09
CA GLN A 78 5.86 12.96 -2.44
C GLN A 78 6.73 12.30 -3.54
N SER A 79 8.00 12.02 -3.26
CA SER A 79 8.99 11.60 -4.27
C SER A 79 9.67 10.26 -3.97
N LYS A 80 9.54 9.73 -2.74
CA LYS A 80 10.11 8.42 -2.37
C LYS A 80 9.10 7.29 -2.51
N THR A 81 9.62 6.07 -2.50
CA THR A 81 8.81 4.84 -2.46
C THR A 81 9.28 3.90 -1.35
N PHE A 82 8.37 3.05 -0.89
CA PHE A 82 8.65 1.96 0.05
C PHE A 82 7.95 0.69 -0.43
N GLY A 83 8.70 -0.40 -0.59
CA GLY A 83 8.20 -1.62 -1.26
C GLY A 83 7.74 -1.40 -2.71
N GLY A 84 8.15 -0.29 -3.35
CA GLY A 84 7.73 0.15 -4.69
C GLY A 84 6.40 0.91 -4.74
N TYR A 85 5.78 1.24 -3.60
CA TYR A 85 4.62 2.15 -3.51
C TYR A 85 5.07 3.56 -3.12
N ARG A 86 4.41 4.61 -3.62
CA ARG A 86 4.74 5.99 -3.18
C ARG A 86 4.47 6.14 -1.67
N THR A 87 5.30 6.91 -0.99
CA THR A 87 5.19 7.20 0.45
C THR A 87 4.32 8.43 0.75
N ASP A 88 3.29 8.67 -0.07
CA ASP A 88 2.31 9.74 0.11
C ASP A 88 0.92 9.16 0.44
N CYS A 89 -0.09 10.02 0.59
CA CYS A 89 -1.43 9.64 1.03
C CYS A 89 -2.07 8.56 0.12
N SER A 90 -2.08 8.76 -1.21
CA SER A 90 -2.71 7.83 -2.16
C SER A 90 -1.82 6.64 -2.53
N GLY A 91 -0.49 6.76 -2.44
CA GLY A 91 0.45 5.65 -2.56
C GLY A 91 0.33 4.64 -1.40
N TYR A 92 0.11 5.14 -0.18
CA TYR A 92 -0.21 4.30 0.98
C TYR A 92 -1.53 3.56 0.82
N VAL A 93 -2.57 4.22 0.28
CA VAL A 93 -3.84 3.55 -0.03
C VAL A 93 -3.68 2.51 -1.14
N ALA A 94 -2.87 2.80 -2.17
CA ALA A 94 -2.53 1.83 -3.21
C ALA A 94 -1.82 0.60 -2.63
N MET A 95 -0.92 0.81 -1.66
CA MET A 95 -0.31 -0.28 -0.89
C MET A 95 -1.38 -1.07 -0.12
N ALA A 96 -2.23 -0.42 0.68
CA ALA A 96 -3.22 -1.10 1.51
C ALA A 96 -4.22 -1.93 0.70
N LEU A 97 -4.70 -1.40 -0.44
CA LEU A 97 -5.68 -2.06 -1.32
C LEU A 97 -5.09 -3.00 -2.38
N LYS A 98 -3.75 -3.14 -2.45
CA LYS A 98 -3.06 -3.85 -3.54
C LYS A 98 -3.47 -3.33 -4.93
N TYR A 99 -3.57 -2.00 -5.08
CA TYR A 99 -3.49 -1.42 -6.42
C TYR A 99 -2.07 -1.57 -6.96
N GLY A 100 -1.90 -1.43 -8.28
CA GLY A 100 -0.60 -1.56 -8.94
C GLY A 100 0.44 -0.57 -8.39
N LYS A 101 1.72 -0.86 -8.62
CA LYS A 101 2.84 0.01 -8.24
C LYS A 101 3.15 1.00 -9.36
N PRO A 102 3.51 2.26 -9.07
CA PRO A 102 3.63 2.87 -7.74
C PRO A 102 2.28 3.31 -7.15
N GLY A 103 1.19 3.22 -7.91
CA GLY A 103 -0.17 3.59 -7.53
C GLY A 103 -0.64 4.87 -8.23
N THR A 104 -1.97 5.03 -8.32
CA THR A 104 -2.59 6.28 -8.82
C THR A 104 -2.49 7.41 -7.80
N ASN A 105 -2.69 8.66 -8.23
CA ASN A 105 -2.79 9.81 -7.34
C ASN A 105 -4.20 9.91 -6.74
N THR A 106 -4.42 10.87 -5.83
CA THR A 106 -5.67 11.03 -5.09
C THR A 106 -6.89 11.33 -5.97
N VAL A 107 -6.71 12.01 -7.12
CA VAL A 107 -7.79 12.25 -8.10
C VAL A 107 -8.17 10.96 -8.81
N GLY A 108 -7.18 10.22 -9.31
CA GLY A 108 -7.43 8.94 -9.96
C GLY A 108 -8.03 7.91 -8.98
N LEU A 109 -7.66 7.96 -7.70
CA LEU A 109 -8.24 7.12 -6.65
C LEU A 109 -9.74 7.42 -6.42
N ALA A 110 -10.15 8.68 -6.50
CA ALA A 110 -11.55 9.11 -6.43
C ALA A 110 -12.35 8.85 -7.73
N SER A 111 -11.69 8.43 -8.81
CA SER A 111 -12.36 8.11 -10.08
C SER A 111 -13.14 6.79 -10.00
N SER A 112 -14.14 6.67 -10.88
CA SER A 112 -14.96 5.47 -11.05
C SER A 112 -14.16 4.21 -11.47
N GLN A 113 -12.89 4.33 -11.85
CA GLN A 113 -12.03 3.17 -12.10
C GLN A 113 -11.64 2.46 -10.78
N PHE A 114 -11.40 3.20 -9.71
CA PHE A 114 -10.86 2.65 -8.45
C PHE A 114 -11.90 2.60 -7.32
N THR A 115 -12.85 3.55 -7.30
CA THR A 115 -13.82 3.66 -6.21
C THR A 115 -15.22 4.02 -6.70
N SER A 116 -16.21 3.87 -5.82
CA SER A 116 -17.57 4.37 -5.99
C SER A 116 -17.92 5.28 -4.80
N LYS A 117 -18.42 6.50 -5.06
CA LYS A 117 -18.82 7.45 -4.01
C LYS A 117 -19.98 6.88 -3.16
N ILE A 118 -19.94 7.09 -1.85
CA ILE A 118 -20.96 6.66 -0.89
C ILE A 118 -21.29 7.78 0.10
N LYS A 119 -22.39 7.63 0.85
CA LYS A 119 -22.71 8.52 1.99
C LYS A 119 -21.76 8.21 3.16
N MET A 120 -21.22 9.24 3.84
CA MET A 120 -20.38 9.09 5.05
C MET A 120 -21.02 8.16 6.09
N ALA A 121 -22.33 8.28 6.33
CA ALA A 121 -23.05 7.42 7.29
C ALA A 121 -22.96 5.90 6.99
N ASN A 122 -22.65 5.52 5.74
CA ASN A 122 -22.56 4.15 5.23
C ASN A 122 -21.12 3.61 5.18
N LEU A 123 -20.15 4.33 5.75
CA LEU A 123 -18.76 3.89 5.88
C LEU A 123 -18.66 2.55 6.62
N LYS A 124 -17.87 1.65 6.04
CA LYS A 124 -17.46 0.34 6.58
C LYS A 124 -15.92 0.31 6.64
N LYS A 125 -15.38 -0.53 7.52
CA LYS A 125 -13.93 -0.79 7.64
C LYS A 125 -13.26 -0.98 6.27
N GLY A 126 -12.22 -0.21 5.99
CA GLY A 126 -11.48 -0.19 4.73
C GLY A 126 -12.00 0.78 3.66
N ASP A 127 -13.22 1.33 3.79
CA ASP A 127 -13.68 2.42 2.91
C ASP A 127 -12.78 3.66 3.09
N LEU A 128 -12.77 4.53 2.09
CA LEU A 128 -11.90 5.70 2.00
C LEU A 128 -12.68 6.99 2.26
N ILE A 129 -12.01 7.99 2.82
CA ILE A 129 -12.48 9.38 2.86
C ILE A 129 -11.43 10.20 2.11
N ILE A 130 -11.82 10.86 1.02
CA ILE A 130 -10.93 11.45 0.02
C ILE A 130 -11.28 12.93 -0.21
N ASP A 131 -10.28 13.80 -0.09
CA ASP A 131 -10.27 15.11 -0.75
C ASP A 131 -9.42 15.03 -2.03
N ALA A 132 -10.07 15.25 -3.17
CA ALA A 132 -9.46 15.25 -4.50
C ALA A 132 -9.19 16.67 -5.06
N LYS A 133 -9.47 17.74 -4.31
CA LYS A 133 -9.35 19.13 -4.77
C LYS A 133 -7.97 19.74 -4.47
N GLY A 134 -7.55 20.73 -5.26
CA GLY A 134 -6.27 21.41 -5.09
C GLY A 134 -5.06 20.66 -5.69
N SER A 135 -3.90 20.70 -5.04
CA SER A 135 -2.61 20.22 -5.55
C SER A 135 -2.24 18.83 -5.02
N ASN A 136 -1.07 18.31 -5.40
CA ASN A 136 -0.53 17.09 -4.80
C ASN A 136 -0.20 17.23 -3.29
N THR A 137 -0.05 18.44 -2.76
CA THR A 137 0.26 18.70 -1.34
C THR A 137 -0.95 19.10 -0.49
N THR A 138 -2.09 19.45 -1.10
CA THR A 138 -3.33 19.76 -0.37
C THR A 138 -4.32 18.59 -0.37
N ARG A 139 -4.39 17.82 -1.48
CA ARG A 139 -5.24 16.63 -1.60
C ARG A 139 -4.85 15.58 -0.57
N HIS A 140 -5.84 14.87 -0.03
CA HIS A 140 -5.59 13.86 0.99
C HIS A 140 -6.55 12.68 0.92
N VAL A 141 -6.15 11.56 1.53
CA VAL A 141 -6.99 10.38 1.70
C VAL A 141 -6.64 9.63 2.97
N VAL A 142 -7.68 9.15 3.66
CA VAL A 142 -7.55 8.27 4.83
C VAL A 142 -8.40 7.00 4.65
N ILE A 143 -7.97 5.90 5.29
CA ILE A 143 -8.66 4.61 5.32
C ILE A 143 -9.44 4.50 6.63
N PHE A 144 -10.75 4.35 6.55
CA PHE A 144 -11.63 4.21 7.70
C PHE A 144 -11.44 2.84 8.40
N GLU A 145 -11.25 2.83 9.72
CA GLU A 145 -11.31 1.60 10.52
C GLU A 145 -12.72 1.41 11.13
N LYS A 146 -13.14 2.36 11.97
CA LYS A 146 -14.40 2.31 12.74
C LYS A 146 -14.79 3.68 13.27
N TRP A 147 -16.07 3.88 13.53
CA TRP A 147 -16.56 5.04 14.31
C TRP A 147 -16.06 4.97 15.76
N THR A 148 -15.85 6.12 16.40
CA THR A 148 -15.51 6.19 17.83
C THR A 148 -16.72 5.95 18.73
N SER A 149 -17.91 6.31 18.27
CA SER A 149 -19.19 6.11 18.97
C SER A 149 -20.36 6.01 17.99
N SER A 150 -21.54 5.62 18.49
CA SER A 150 -22.80 5.57 17.74
C SER A 150 -23.22 6.93 17.16
N ALA A 151 -22.78 8.05 17.76
CA ALA A 151 -23.07 9.40 17.29
C ALA A 151 -22.33 9.79 15.99
N LYS A 152 -21.37 8.97 15.53
CA LYS A 152 -20.63 9.15 14.27
C LYS A 152 -19.98 10.55 14.09
N LYS A 153 -19.49 11.14 15.20
CA LYS A 153 -18.83 12.47 15.21
C LYS A 153 -17.32 12.43 15.01
N SER A 154 -16.70 11.25 15.13
CA SER A 154 -15.31 11.01 14.75
C SER A 154 -15.09 9.51 14.50
N TYR A 155 -13.97 9.17 13.87
CA TYR A 155 -13.62 7.80 13.52
C TYR A 155 -12.12 7.54 13.68
N ARG A 156 -11.77 6.26 13.81
CA ARG A 156 -10.40 5.76 13.71
C ARG A 156 -10.03 5.60 12.25
N ALA A 157 -8.87 6.14 11.85
CA ALA A 157 -8.41 6.11 10.47
C ALA A 157 -6.91 5.84 10.36
N TYR A 158 -6.53 5.12 9.31
CA TYR A 158 -5.14 4.95 8.89
C TYR A 158 -4.82 5.90 7.75
N GLU A 159 -3.66 6.54 7.77
CA GLU A 159 -3.24 7.47 6.73
C GLU A 159 -1.71 7.53 6.61
N GLN A 160 -1.24 8.22 5.58
CA GLN A 160 0.14 8.61 5.38
C GLN A 160 0.11 10.12 5.17
N ARG A 161 0.60 10.90 6.14
CA ARG A 161 0.42 12.36 6.17
C ARG A 161 1.72 13.15 6.31
N GLY A 162 1.75 14.31 5.65
CA GLY A 162 2.88 15.25 5.69
C GLY A 162 3.26 15.64 7.12
N GLY A 163 4.56 15.82 7.36
CA GLY A 163 5.10 16.18 8.68
C GLY A 163 5.04 15.07 9.73
N HIS A 164 4.62 13.84 9.38
CA HIS A 164 4.53 12.72 10.31
C HIS A 164 5.05 11.42 9.69
N GLY A 165 4.40 10.93 8.64
CA GLY A 165 4.53 9.55 8.19
C GLY A 165 3.20 8.80 8.27
N THR A 166 3.28 7.47 8.34
CA THR A 166 2.11 6.62 8.59
C THR A 166 1.51 6.96 9.95
N ASP A 167 0.20 7.12 10.03
CA ASP A 167 -0.51 7.48 11.27
C ASP A 167 -1.74 6.55 11.42
N HIS A 168 -2.07 6.24 12.67
CA HIS A 168 -3.35 5.66 13.05
C HIS A 168 -3.90 6.46 14.24
N SER A 169 -4.79 7.41 13.96
CA SER A 169 -5.36 8.30 14.98
C SER A 169 -6.84 8.62 14.72
N THR A 170 -7.43 9.46 15.55
CA THR A 170 -8.84 9.84 15.47
C THR A 170 -9.00 11.02 14.51
N ARG A 171 -9.99 10.96 13.63
CA ARG A 171 -10.26 11.93 12.56
C ARG A 171 -11.76 12.26 12.44
N SER A 172 -12.03 13.35 11.74
CA SER A 172 -13.37 13.89 11.50
C SER A 172 -13.56 14.46 10.08
N TYR A 173 -12.67 14.14 9.14
CA TYR A 173 -12.80 14.60 7.75
C TYR A 173 -14.12 14.08 7.14
N GLY A 174 -14.80 14.91 6.36
CA GLY A 174 -16.11 14.61 5.75
C GLY A 174 -17.29 14.67 6.74
N LEU A 175 -17.08 15.14 7.97
CA LEU A 175 -18.15 15.29 8.98
C LEU A 175 -18.57 16.74 9.23
N GLY A 176 -17.86 17.70 8.62
CA GLY A 176 -18.16 19.13 8.67
C GLY A 176 -18.27 19.72 7.26
N SER A 177 -18.10 21.04 7.16
CA SER A 177 -18.03 21.76 5.89
C SER A 177 -16.61 21.70 5.32
N ASP A 178 -16.18 20.52 4.90
CA ASP A 178 -14.88 20.28 4.26
C ASP A 178 -15.04 19.60 2.88
N GLU A 179 -13.92 19.46 2.16
CA GLU A 179 -13.89 18.94 0.79
C GLU A 179 -13.98 17.41 0.69
N TYR A 180 -14.03 16.69 1.81
CA TYR A 180 -13.87 15.24 1.82
C TYR A 180 -15.18 14.50 1.56
N ASP A 181 -15.11 13.55 0.63
CA ASP A 181 -16.20 12.64 0.32
C ASP A 181 -15.86 11.20 0.71
N ALA A 182 -16.87 10.38 1.06
CA ALA A 182 -16.68 8.95 1.29
C ALA A 182 -16.73 8.14 0.00
N TYR A 183 -15.85 7.14 -0.10
CA TYR A 183 -15.68 6.28 -1.25
C TYR A 183 -15.49 4.82 -0.84
N ARG A 184 -16.09 3.90 -1.60
CA ARG A 184 -15.89 2.46 -1.47
C ARG A 184 -14.95 1.97 -2.58
N PRO A 185 -13.77 1.41 -2.26
CA PRO A 185 -12.94 0.67 -3.20
C PRO A 185 -13.70 -0.39 -4.00
N LYS A 186 -13.38 -0.50 -5.29
CA LYS A 186 -13.91 -1.55 -6.20
C LYS A 186 -13.21 -2.92 -6.07
N LYS A 187 -12.23 -3.03 -5.16
CA LYS A 187 -11.50 -4.27 -4.85
C LYS A 187 -12.26 -5.23 -3.90
N TYR A 188 -13.47 -4.88 -3.46
CA TYR A 188 -14.25 -5.61 -2.45
C TYR A 188 -15.29 -6.56 -3.03
#